data_AF-A0A1V5KQN5-F1
#
_entry.id   AF-A0A1V5KQN5-F1
#
_cell.length_a   1.000
_cell.length_b   1.000
_cell.length_c   1.000
_cell.angle_alpha   90.00
_cell.angle_beta   90.00
_cell.angle_gamma   90.00
#
_symmetry.space_group_name_H-M   'P 1'
#
loop_
_entity.id
_entity.type
_entity.pdbx_description
1 polymer ?
#
loop_
_entity_poly.entity_id
_entity_poly.type
_entity_poly.pdbx_seq_one_letter_code
_entity_poly.pdbx_strand_id
1 'polypeptide(L)'
;MDFCVAMLEEAKAKMKASASSGVRITFEQADCHRLPLPDASVDAITIAFGLRNLEDRAKGLQEMERVLRPGGCLFVLEFSQPYGWMRPFYYFYLRNIIPIVSGWITGDRQAYRYLSDSVSAFPDRNELSKEIKESGFRSVSAVALTASIVAIHQARKSS
;
A
#
# COMPACT_ATOMS: atom_id res chain seq x y z
N MET A 1 -4.98 0.49 11.40
CA MET A 1 -4.00 1.47 11.93
C MET A 1 -3.74 2.50 10.85
N ASP A 2 -3.64 3.77 11.21
CA ASP A 2 -3.30 4.85 10.27
C ASP A 2 -2.66 6.01 11.05
N PHE A 3 -1.74 6.75 10.45
CA PHE A 3 -1.18 7.97 11.06
C PHE A 3 -2.23 9.10 11.08
N CYS A 4 -3.12 9.13 10.08
CA CYS A 4 -4.15 10.14 9.90
C CYS A 4 -5.40 9.83 10.74
N VAL A 5 -5.64 10.63 11.77
CA VAL A 5 -6.82 10.51 12.64
C VAL A 5 -8.13 10.62 11.86
N ALA A 6 -8.19 11.52 10.87
CA ALA A 6 -9.41 11.72 10.07
C ALA A 6 -9.81 10.45 9.29
N MET A 7 -8.83 9.68 8.79
CA MET A 7 -9.09 8.40 8.12
C MET A 7 -9.67 7.35 9.08
N LEU A 8 -9.20 7.34 10.34
CA LEU A 8 -9.72 6.43 11.36
C LEU A 8 -11.14 6.77 11.78
N GLU A 9 -11.49 8.06 11.87
CA GLU A 9 -12.86 8.49 12.17
C GLU A 9 -13.84 8.09 11.07
N GLU A 10 -13.46 8.26 9.81
CA GLU A 10 -14.26 7.78 8.66
C GLU A 10 -14.43 6.25 8.68
N ALA A 11 -13.37 5.52 9.02
CA ALA A 11 -13.43 4.06 9.12
C ALA A 11 -14.36 3.60 10.26
N LYS A 12 -14.35 4.29 11.42
CA LYS A 12 -15.28 4.05 12.53
C LYS A 12 -16.72 4.33 12.12
N ALA A 13 -16.98 5.40 11.37
CA ALA A 13 -18.31 5.74 10.87
C ALA A 13 -18.87 4.65 9.93
N LYS A 14 -18.06 4.17 8.98
CA LYS A 14 -18.41 3.07 8.08
C LYS A 14 -18.68 1.76 8.81
N MET A 15 -17.88 1.45 9.84
CA MET A 15 -18.07 0.25 10.66
C MET A 15 -19.40 0.28 11.43
N LYS A 16 -19.79 1.43 12.01
CA LYS A 16 -21.10 1.61 12.66
C LYS A 16 -22.29 1.46 11.70
N ALA A 17 -22.12 1.88 10.45
CA ALA A 17 -23.16 1.77 9.41
C ALA A 17 -23.27 0.36 8.80
N SER A 18 -22.27 -0.50 9.03
CA SER A 18 -22.28 -1.88 8.55
C SER A 18 -23.03 -2.79 9.52
N ALA A 19 -23.84 -3.71 8.99
CA ALA A 19 -24.40 -4.81 9.77
C ALA A 19 -23.23 -5.69 10.24
N SER A 20 -22.74 -5.44 11.45
CA SER A 20 -21.50 -6.05 11.94
C SER A 20 -21.61 -7.57 11.93
N SER A 21 -20.76 -8.20 11.13
CA SER A 21 -20.32 -9.57 11.34
C SER A 21 -19.58 -9.60 12.68
N GLY A 22 -19.71 -10.66 13.49
CA GLY A 22 -19.20 -10.76 14.87
C GLY A 22 -17.68 -10.70 15.07
N VAL A 23 -16.94 -10.03 14.19
CA VAL A 23 -15.51 -9.79 14.22
C VAL A 23 -15.22 -8.58 15.12
N ARG A 24 -14.26 -8.73 16.04
CA ARG A 24 -13.76 -7.62 16.86
C ARG A 24 -12.80 -6.78 16.04
N ILE A 25 -13.08 -5.47 15.93
CA ILE A 25 -12.26 -4.52 15.16
C ILE A 25 -11.76 -3.41 16.09
N THR A 26 -10.46 -3.13 16.04
CA THR A 26 -9.82 -2.04 16.77
C THR A 26 -9.20 -1.05 15.80
N PHE A 27 -9.43 0.24 16.04
CA PHE A 27 -8.84 1.34 15.28
C PHE A 27 -7.82 2.05 16.17
N GLU A 28 -6.62 2.23 15.65
CA GLU A 28 -5.51 2.81 16.40
C GLU A 28 -4.70 3.74 15.49
N GLN A 29 -4.32 4.89 16.06
CA GLN A 29 -3.41 5.81 15.41
C GLN A 29 -1.98 5.30 15.58
N ALA A 30 -1.27 5.10 14.47
CA ALA A 30 0.08 4.57 14.52
C ALA A 30 0.92 5.06 13.32
N ASP A 31 2.22 5.25 13.58
CA ASP A 31 3.21 5.43 12.54
C ASP A 31 3.72 4.05 12.08
N CYS A 32 3.70 3.80 10.77
CA CYS A 32 4.18 2.53 10.21
C CYS A 32 5.69 2.31 10.41
N HIS A 33 6.47 3.36 10.69
CA HIS A 33 7.90 3.23 11.01
C HIS A 33 8.14 2.78 12.46
N ARG A 34 7.11 2.79 13.33
CA ARG A 34 7.16 2.33 14.72
C ARG A 34 5.76 1.95 15.20
N LEU A 35 5.35 0.72 14.89
CA LEU A 35 4.05 0.18 15.26
C LEU A 35 3.98 -0.04 16.78
N PRO A 36 2.89 0.37 17.45
CA PRO A 36 2.67 0.15 18.89
C PRO A 36 2.27 -1.30 19.20
N LEU A 37 2.91 -2.27 18.54
CA LEU A 37 2.66 -3.69 18.68
C LEU A 37 3.93 -4.41 19.17
N PRO A 38 3.79 -5.43 20.04
CA PRO A 38 4.93 -6.28 20.41
C PRO A 38 5.51 -7.03 19.22
N ASP A 39 6.76 -7.45 19.35
CA ASP A 39 7.39 -8.38 18.41
C ASP A 39 6.56 -9.66 18.29
N ALA A 40 6.46 -10.21 17.09
CA ALA A 40 5.78 -11.49 16.84
C ALA A 40 4.36 -11.59 17.43
N SER A 41 3.56 -10.54 17.29
CA SER A 41 2.21 -10.43 17.87
C SER A 41 1.08 -10.62 16.86
N VAL A 42 1.33 -10.46 15.56
CA VAL A 42 0.29 -10.57 14.52
C VAL A 42 0.56 -11.68 13.51
N ASP A 43 -0.49 -12.33 13.04
CA ASP A 43 -0.40 -13.43 12.07
C ASP A 43 -0.30 -12.93 10.62
N ALA A 44 -0.91 -11.79 10.32
CA ALA A 44 -0.91 -11.18 9.00
C ALA A 44 -0.96 -9.65 9.05
N ILE A 45 -0.33 -9.02 8.06
CA ILE A 45 -0.40 -7.58 7.80
C ILE A 45 -0.89 -7.36 6.38
N THR A 46 -1.78 -6.40 6.19
CA THR A 46 -2.20 -5.93 4.88
C THR A 46 -1.98 -4.43 4.77
N ILE A 47 -1.38 -3.98 3.68
CA ILE A 47 -1.29 -2.56 3.33
C ILE A 47 -1.74 -2.36 1.88
N ALA A 48 -2.69 -1.46 1.67
CA ALA A 48 -3.27 -1.19 0.35
C ALA A 48 -3.15 0.30 0.04
N PHE A 49 -2.43 0.61 -1.05
CA PHE A 49 -2.21 1.97 -1.55
C PHE A 49 -1.63 2.96 -0.52
N GLY A 50 -0.94 2.45 0.51
CA GLY A 50 -0.29 3.24 1.55
C GLY A 50 1.23 3.18 1.52
N LEU A 51 1.82 2.13 0.93
CA LEU A 51 3.26 1.87 1.05
C LEU A 51 4.09 2.92 0.29
N ARG A 52 3.56 3.44 -0.83
CA ARG A 52 4.20 4.52 -1.58
C ARG A 52 4.30 5.85 -0.84
N ASN A 53 3.50 6.04 0.21
CA ASN A 53 3.46 7.28 0.99
C ASN A 53 4.35 7.22 2.23
N LEU A 54 5.04 6.09 2.49
CA LEU A 54 6.01 6.01 3.57
C LEU A 54 7.28 6.75 3.17
N GLU A 55 7.73 7.65 4.06
CA GLU A 55 8.98 8.40 3.89
C GLU A 55 10.19 7.44 3.87
N ASP A 56 10.26 6.50 4.81
CA ASP A 56 11.25 5.43 4.85
C ASP A 56 10.56 4.06 4.71
N ARG A 57 10.33 3.67 3.46
CA ARG A 57 9.70 2.39 3.12
C ARG A 57 10.46 1.19 3.68
N ALA A 58 11.80 1.24 3.71
CA ALA A 58 12.61 0.13 4.22
C ALA A 58 12.38 -0.06 5.72
N LYS A 59 12.42 1.03 6.49
CA LYS A 59 12.12 1.00 7.93
C LYS A 59 10.68 0.56 8.21
N GLY A 60 9.71 1.02 7.41
CA GLY A 60 8.33 0.58 7.53
C GLY A 60 8.16 -0.92 7.27
N LEU A 61 8.83 -1.46 6.26
CA LEU A 61 8.82 -2.90 5.97
C LEU A 61 9.50 -3.73 7.06
N GLN A 62 10.62 -3.25 7.62
CA GLN A 62 11.29 -3.90 8.76
C GLN A 62 10.40 -3.91 10.00
N GLU A 63 9.67 -2.83 10.26
CA GLU A 63 8.74 -2.75 11.39
C GLU A 63 7.53 -3.68 11.22
N MET A 64 7.02 -3.82 9.99
CA MET A 64 6.01 -4.83 9.65
C MET A 64 6.55 -6.26 9.83
N GLU A 65 7.81 -6.52 9.46
CA GLU A 65 8.47 -7.80 9.73
C GLU A 65 8.50 -8.06 11.24
N ARG A 66 8.99 -7.10 12.04
CA ARG A 66 9.18 -7.24 13.50
C ARG A 66 7.92 -7.76 14.20
N VAL A 67 6.78 -7.14 13.91
CA VAL A 67 5.51 -7.45 14.58
C VAL A 67 4.86 -8.74 14.06
N LEU A 68 5.22 -9.21 12.86
CA LEU A 68 4.76 -10.50 12.35
C LEU A 68 5.34 -11.65 13.18
N ARG A 69 4.50 -12.65 13.44
CA ARG A 69 4.91 -13.95 13.98
C ARG A 69 5.81 -14.70 13.00
N PRO A 70 6.66 -15.63 13.49
CA PRO A 70 7.36 -16.57 12.62
C PRO A 70 6.37 -17.27 11.68
N GLY A 71 6.67 -17.26 10.39
CA GLY A 71 5.77 -17.80 9.35
C GLY A 71 4.52 -16.96 9.03
N GLY A 72 4.35 -15.78 9.64
CA GLY A 72 3.30 -14.81 9.34
C GLY A 72 3.45 -14.16 7.95
N CYS A 73 2.37 -13.57 7.46
CA CYS A 73 2.27 -13.09 6.07
C CYS A 73 2.08 -11.57 5.97
N LEU A 74 2.79 -10.94 5.04
CA LEU A 74 2.56 -9.56 4.60
C LEU A 74 1.91 -9.58 3.21
N PHE A 75 0.85 -8.79 3.04
CA PHE A 75 0.23 -8.53 1.74
C PHE A 75 0.29 -7.03 1.43
N VAL A 76 0.87 -6.68 0.28
CA VAL A 76 0.98 -5.31 -0.21
C VAL A 76 0.19 -5.20 -1.51
N LEU A 77 -0.84 -4.36 -1.55
CA LEU A 77 -1.51 -3.96 -2.78
C LEU A 77 -1.06 -2.54 -3.12
N GLU A 78 -0.31 -2.36 -4.19
CA GLU A 78 0.22 -1.04 -4.55
C GLU A 78 0.37 -0.88 -6.06
N PHE A 79 0.51 0.37 -6.51
CA PHE A 79 0.91 0.66 -7.88
C PHE A 79 2.20 -0.06 -8.25
N SER A 80 2.32 -0.39 -9.52
CA SER A 80 3.49 -0.99 -10.15
C SER A 80 3.65 -0.34 -11.53
N GLN A 81 4.62 -0.81 -12.32
CA GLN A 81 4.80 -0.36 -13.68
C GLN A 81 4.02 -1.21 -14.68
N PRO A 82 3.22 -0.59 -15.58
CA PRO A 82 2.50 -1.32 -16.61
C PRO A 82 3.45 -2.10 -17.53
N TYR A 83 2.95 -3.18 -18.14
CA TYR A 83 3.70 -3.86 -19.20
C TYR A 83 4.04 -2.90 -20.34
N GLY A 84 5.18 -3.13 -21.00
CA GLY A 84 5.75 -2.21 -21.98
C GLY A 84 4.77 -1.77 -23.07
N TRP A 85 3.89 -2.67 -23.53
CA TRP A 85 2.86 -2.37 -24.53
C TRP A 85 1.72 -1.46 -24.01
N MET A 86 1.40 -1.53 -22.71
CA MET A 86 0.36 -0.71 -22.06
C MET A 86 0.91 0.63 -21.57
N ARG A 87 2.20 0.66 -21.25
CA ARG A 87 2.90 1.81 -20.66
C ARG A 87 2.67 3.15 -21.41
N PRO A 88 2.78 3.25 -22.75
CA PRO A 88 2.55 4.53 -23.44
C PRO A 88 1.11 5.02 -23.30
N PHE A 89 0.12 4.12 -23.39
CA PHE A 89 -1.30 4.47 -23.23
C PHE A 89 -1.61 4.93 -21.81
N TYR A 90 -1.05 4.23 -20.81
CA TYR A 90 -1.25 4.56 -19.41
C TYR A 90 -0.67 5.95 -19.06
N TYR A 91 0.56 6.25 -19.47
CA TYR A 91 1.15 7.56 -19.22
C TYR A 91 0.50 8.68 -20.04
N PHE A 92 0.03 8.40 -21.25
CA PHE A 92 -0.77 9.36 -22.00
C PHE A 92 -2.06 9.72 -21.24
N TYR A 93 -2.76 8.71 -20.71
CA TYR A 93 -3.95 8.89 -19.89
C TYR A 93 -3.66 9.70 -18.62
N LEU A 94 -2.63 9.32 -17.85
CA LEU A 94 -2.25 10.02 -16.61
C LEU A 94 -1.85 11.48 -16.86
N ARG A 95 -1.11 11.76 -17.93
CA ARG A 95 -0.59 13.11 -18.20
C ARG A 95 -1.62 14.03 -18.83
N ASN A 96 -2.50 13.51 -19.69
CA ASN A 96 -3.35 14.35 -20.53
C ASN A 96 -4.83 14.27 -20.15
N ILE A 97 -5.33 13.11 -19.73
CA ILE A 97 -6.77 12.91 -19.48
C ILE A 97 -7.10 13.21 -18.02
N ILE A 98 -6.37 12.60 -17.08
CA ILE A 98 -6.62 12.77 -15.63
C ILE A 98 -6.66 14.24 -15.18
N PRO A 99 -5.69 15.12 -15.55
CA PRO A 99 -5.68 16.50 -15.07
C PRO A 99 -6.85 17.35 -15.61
N ILE A 100 -7.36 16.99 -16.80
CA ILE A 100 -8.53 17.64 -17.39
C ILE A 100 -9.77 17.22 -16.61
N VAL A 101 -10.00 15.91 -16.47
CA VAL A 101 -11.18 15.38 -15.77
C VAL A 101 -11.21 15.82 -14.31
N SER A 102 -10.08 15.78 -13.60
CA SER A 102 -10.01 16.18 -12.19
C SER A 102 -10.23 17.67 -11.99
N GLY A 103 -9.69 18.50 -12.88
CA GLY A 103 -9.92 19.95 -12.84
C GLY A 103 -11.39 20.33 -12.97
N TRP A 104 -12.23 19.45 -13.56
CA TRP A 104 -13.66 19.68 -13.72
C TRP A 104 -14.48 19.17 -12.53
N ILE A 105 -14.04 18.09 -11.86
CA ILE A 105 -14.81 17.44 -10.78
C ILE A 105 -14.45 17.99 -9.41
N THR A 106 -13.15 18.05 -9.08
CA THR A 106 -12.68 18.35 -7.72
C THR A 106 -11.98 19.70 -7.61
N GLY A 107 -11.61 20.31 -8.74
CA GLY A 107 -10.84 21.57 -8.78
C GLY A 107 -9.38 21.44 -8.35
N ASP A 108 -8.97 20.31 -7.76
CA ASP A 108 -7.64 20.09 -7.25
C ASP A 108 -6.74 19.40 -8.28
N ARG A 109 -6.14 20.20 -9.16
CA ARG A 109 -5.17 19.70 -10.14
C ARG A 109 -3.85 19.24 -9.51
N GLN A 110 -3.50 19.69 -8.29
CA GLN A 110 -2.21 19.40 -7.67
C GLN A 110 -2.16 17.99 -7.10
N ALA A 111 -3.23 17.55 -6.43
CA ALA A 111 -3.31 16.19 -5.89
C ALA A 111 -3.15 15.10 -6.96
N TYR A 112 -3.67 15.34 -8.17
CA TYR A 112 -3.55 14.38 -9.28
C TYR A 112 -2.20 14.43 -9.99
N ARG A 113 -1.52 15.58 -10.02
CA ARG A 113 -0.12 15.63 -10.45
C ARG A 113 0.75 14.83 -9.48
N TYR A 114 0.57 15.03 -8.17
CA TYR A 114 1.24 14.23 -7.15
C TYR A 114 0.96 12.72 -7.32
N LEU A 115 -0.29 12.33 -7.62
CA LEU A 115 -0.60 10.93 -7.93
C LEU A 115 0.17 10.43 -9.15
N SER A 116 0.19 11.17 -10.26
CA SER A 116 0.92 10.79 -11.47
C SER A 116 2.42 10.69 -11.22
N ASP A 117 3.00 11.65 -10.49
CA ASP A 117 4.43 11.71 -10.20
C ASP A 117 4.84 10.59 -9.25
N SER A 118 4.07 10.35 -8.18
CA SER A 118 4.31 9.26 -7.23
C SER A 118 4.20 7.89 -7.89
N VAL A 119 3.21 7.66 -8.77
CA VAL A 119 3.09 6.40 -9.53
C VAL A 119 4.27 6.20 -10.49
N SER A 120 4.74 7.26 -11.11
CA SER A 120 5.86 7.18 -12.07
C SER A 120 7.20 6.95 -11.39
N ALA A 121 7.38 7.44 -10.17
CA ALA A 121 8.61 7.27 -9.37
C ALA A 121 8.63 5.97 -8.55
N PHE A 122 7.49 5.27 -8.42
CA PHE A 122 7.39 4.06 -7.62
C PHE A 122 8.03 2.85 -8.33
N PRO A 123 8.73 1.96 -7.60
CA PRO A 123 9.36 0.78 -8.20
C PRO A 123 8.38 -0.11 -8.96
N ASP A 124 8.91 -0.87 -9.92
CA ASP A 124 8.12 -1.94 -10.50
C ASP A 124 7.93 -3.11 -9.51
N ARG A 125 7.05 -4.07 -9.85
CA ARG A 125 6.78 -5.20 -8.95
C ARG A 125 8.01 -6.03 -8.59
N ASN A 126 9.01 -6.12 -9.46
CA ASN A 126 10.22 -6.92 -9.21
C ASN A 126 11.16 -6.17 -8.28
N GLU A 127 11.34 -4.86 -8.50
CA GLU A 127 12.10 -3.96 -7.62
C GLU A 127 11.47 -3.92 -6.23
N LEU A 128 10.15 -3.73 -6.12
CA LEU A 128 9.47 -3.77 -4.82
C LEU A 128 9.59 -5.15 -4.15
N SER A 129 9.55 -6.24 -4.91
CA SER A 129 9.78 -7.58 -4.35
C SER A 129 11.18 -7.73 -3.76
N LYS A 130 12.18 -7.11 -4.39
CA LYS A 130 13.56 -7.08 -3.91
C LYS A 130 13.66 -6.28 -2.61
N GLU A 131 13.08 -5.09 -2.55
CA GLU A 131 13.06 -4.25 -1.34
C GLU A 131 12.37 -4.95 -0.16
N ILE A 132 11.23 -5.62 -0.40
CA ILE A 132 10.55 -6.42 0.62
C ILE A 132 11.46 -7.54 1.12
N LYS A 133 12.16 -8.23 0.22
CA LYS A 133 13.10 -9.29 0.61
C LYS A 133 14.29 -8.75 1.42
N GLU A 134 14.84 -7.61 1.03
CA GLU A 134 15.94 -6.93 1.74
C GLU A 134 15.52 -6.45 3.14
N SER A 135 14.22 -6.31 3.38
CA SER A 135 13.67 -5.91 4.69
C SER A 135 13.49 -7.07 5.67
N GLY A 136 13.96 -8.29 5.34
CA GLY A 136 13.96 -9.45 6.23
C GLY A 136 12.97 -10.56 5.86
N PHE A 137 12.14 -10.36 4.83
CA PHE A 137 11.20 -11.38 4.37
C PHE A 137 11.90 -12.45 3.53
N ARG A 138 11.55 -13.73 3.74
CA ARG A 138 12.24 -14.87 3.10
C ARG A 138 11.67 -15.21 1.72
N SER A 139 10.36 -15.33 1.62
CA SER A 139 9.65 -15.66 0.38
C SER A 139 8.78 -14.47 -0.03
N VAL A 140 9.02 -13.93 -1.21
CA VAL A 140 8.23 -12.84 -1.79
C VAL A 140 7.77 -13.25 -3.18
N SER A 141 6.48 -13.11 -3.45
CA SER A 141 5.86 -13.34 -4.76
C SER A 141 4.94 -12.18 -5.10
N ALA A 142 4.84 -11.83 -6.37
CA ALA A 142 3.99 -10.74 -6.84
C ALA A 142 3.07 -11.19 -7.98
N VAL A 143 1.81 -10.77 -7.94
CA VAL A 143 0.82 -10.96 -9.01
C VAL A 143 0.48 -9.60 -9.61
N ALA A 144 0.70 -9.46 -10.92
CA ALA A 144 0.34 -8.26 -11.66
C ALA A 144 -1.16 -8.22 -11.93
N LEU A 145 -1.78 -7.07 -11.71
CA LEU A 145 -3.18 -6.79 -11.99
C LEU A 145 -3.30 -5.71 -13.06
N THR A 146 -4.35 -5.80 -13.88
CA THR A 146 -4.70 -4.77 -14.89
C THR A 146 -3.49 -4.33 -15.71
N ALA A 147 -2.90 -5.28 -16.46
CA ALA A 147 -1.69 -5.07 -17.24
C ALA A 147 -0.48 -4.52 -16.44
N SER A 148 -0.36 -4.89 -15.17
CA SER A 148 0.73 -4.53 -14.24
C SER A 148 0.71 -3.08 -13.75
N ILE A 149 -0.38 -2.33 -13.97
CA ILE A 149 -0.57 -1.01 -13.36
C ILE A 149 -0.55 -1.10 -11.83
N VAL A 150 -1.08 -2.19 -11.29
CA VAL A 150 -1.11 -2.50 -9.86
C VAL A 150 -0.56 -3.91 -9.68
N ALA A 151 0.05 -4.18 -8.53
CA ALA A 151 0.47 -5.53 -8.15
C ALA A 151 0.06 -5.84 -6.72
N ILE A 152 -0.17 -7.13 -6.46
CA ILE A 152 -0.27 -7.67 -5.10
C ILE A 152 1.02 -8.44 -4.81
N HIS A 153 1.76 -8.02 -3.80
CA HIS A 153 2.88 -8.76 -3.25
C HIS A 153 2.43 -9.54 -2.03
N GLN A 154 2.85 -10.80 -1.95
CA GLN A 154 2.74 -11.64 -0.78
C GLN A 154 4.14 -11.96 -0.30
N ALA A 155 4.41 -11.70 0.98
CA ALA A 155 5.67 -12.00 1.61
C ALA A 155 5.48 -12.80 2.91
N ARG A 156 6.47 -13.60 3.28
CA ARG A 156 6.44 -14.42 4.50
C ARG A 156 7.66 -14.17 5.37
N LYS A 157 7.42 -14.00 6.67
CA LYS A 157 8.46 -13.97 7.70
C LYS A 157 9.10 -15.36 7.85
N SER A 158 10.39 -15.41 8.18
CA SER A 158 11.04 -16.69 8.46
C SER A 158 10.32 -17.43 9.59
N SER A 159 10.36 -18.77 9.53
CA SER A 159 10.07 -19.62 10.68
C SER A 159 11.16 -19.48 11.74
#